data_AF-A0A973RGM3-F1
#
_entry.id   AF-A0A973RGM3-F1
#
_cell.length_a   1.000
_cell.length_b   1.000
_cell.length_c   1.000
_cell.angle_alpha   90.00
_cell.angle_beta   90.00
_cell.angle_gamma   90.00
#
_symmetry.space_group_name_H-M   'P 1'
#
loop_
_entity.id
_entity.type
_entity.pdbx_description
1 polymer ?
#
loop_
_entity_poly.entity_id
_entity_poly.type
_entity_poly.pdbx_seq_one_letter_code
_entity_poly.pdbx_strand_id
1 'polypeptide(L)'
;FPPYVVETDSLQVSASLLRMSNMLAALPRDVVQPYCAAGDLTILPIDFSIALGDAGIITPRNRSLSPSAQAMLGALRDTLAMEERQLP
;
A
#
# COMPACT_ATOMS: atom_id res chain seq x y z
N PHE A 1 -25.29 9.12 0.79
CA PHE A 1 -23.90 9.39 1.21
C PHE A 1 -23.73 8.99 2.67
N PRO A 2 -22.56 8.46 3.08
CA PRO A 2 -22.32 8.11 4.48
C PRO A 2 -22.41 9.37 5.35
N PRO A 3 -23.08 9.32 6.52
CA PRO A 3 -23.30 10.50 7.36
C PRO A 3 -22.05 10.96 8.12
N TYR A 4 -21.06 10.09 8.29
CA TYR A 4 -19.81 10.37 8.98
C TYR A 4 -18.65 9.87 8.14
N VAL A 5 -17.82 10.80 7.66
CA VAL A 5 -16.66 10.52 6.81
C VAL A 5 -15.45 11.19 7.44
N VAL A 6 -14.35 10.46 7.52
CA VAL A 6 -13.04 10.99 7.89
C VAL A 6 -12.12 10.78 6.71
N GLU A 7 -11.46 11.85 6.27
CA GLU A 7 -10.46 11.81 5.21
C GLU A 7 -9.07 11.91 5.85
N THR A 8 -8.18 10.99 5.51
CA THR A 8 -6.80 10.96 5.98
C THR A 8 -5.93 10.16 5.02
N ASP A 9 -4.68 10.57 4.87
CA ASP A 9 -3.61 9.85 4.18
C ASP A 9 -2.81 8.93 5.14
N SER A 10 -3.06 9.01 6.45
CA SER A 10 -2.37 8.20 7.44
C SER A 10 -3.02 6.83 7.57
N LEU A 11 -2.27 5.79 7.22
CA LEU A 11 -2.65 4.41 7.47
C LEU A 11 -2.82 4.14 8.97
N GLN A 12 -1.97 4.70 9.83
CA GLN A 12 -2.02 4.47 11.27
C GLN A 12 -3.29 5.06 11.89
N VAL A 13 -3.69 6.26 11.47
CA VAL A 13 -4.96 6.88 11.89
C VAL A 13 -6.12 6.04 11.39
N SER A 14 -6.10 5.63 10.12
CA SER A 14 -7.13 4.76 9.53
C SER A 14 -7.30 3.46 10.32
N ALA A 15 -6.20 2.72 10.55
CA ALA A 15 -6.22 1.47 11.32
C ALA A 15 -6.74 1.67 12.75
N SER A 16 -6.37 2.77 13.41
CA SER A 16 -6.87 3.08 14.76
C SER A 16 -8.37 3.33 14.78
N LEU A 17 -8.88 4.13 13.83
CA LEU A 17 -10.32 4.40 13.70
C LEU A 17 -11.12 3.13 13.39
N LEU A 18 -10.61 2.27 12.49
CA LEU A 18 -11.24 0.99 12.16
C LEU A 18 -11.30 0.04 13.36
N ARG A 19 -10.30 0.04 14.24
CA ARG A 19 -10.32 -0.78 15.47
C ARG A 19 -11.25 -0.22 16.55
N MET A 20 -11.38 1.10 16.63
CA MET A 20 -12.08 1.77 17.72
C MET A 20 -13.55 2.09 17.42
N SER A 21 -14.01 1.84 16.19
CA SER A 21 -15.35 2.25 15.75
C SER A 21 -15.91 1.34 14.64
N ASN A 22 -17.19 1.51 14.30
CA ASN A 22 -17.85 0.81 13.20
C ASN A 22 -17.63 1.52 11.86
N MET A 23 -16.39 1.89 11.55
CA MET A 23 -16.02 2.52 10.28
C MET A 23 -15.53 1.48 9.28
N LEU A 24 -15.61 1.84 8.00
CA LEU A 24 -15.08 1.06 6.88
C LEU A 24 -14.17 1.95 6.05
N ALA A 25 -13.11 1.36 5.49
CA ALA A 25 -12.20 2.05 4.59
C ALA A 25 -11.82 1.13 3.42
N ALA A 26 -11.69 1.71 2.24
CA ALA A 26 -11.07 1.05 1.09
C ALA A 26 -9.56 1.33 1.15
N LEU A 27 -8.75 0.29 1.38
CA LEU A 27 -7.31 0.38 1.53
C LEU A 27 -6.64 -0.70 0.67
N PRO A 28 -5.40 -0.47 0.18
CA PRO A 28 -4.66 -1.51 -0.55
C PRO A 28 -4.44 -2.75 0.33
N ARG A 29 -4.67 -3.94 -0.25
CA ARG A 29 -4.59 -5.22 0.47
C ARG A 29 -3.23 -5.43 1.13
N ASP A 30 -2.16 -5.19 0.38
CA ASP A 30 -0.79 -5.48 0.83
C ASP A 30 -0.39 -4.57 2.01
N VAL A 31 -0.96 -3.37 2.04
CA VAL A 31 -0.72 -2.38 3.11
C VAL A 31 -1.42 -2.77 4.41
N VAL A 32 -2.60 -3.41 4.35
CA VAL A 32 -3.35 -3.82 5.54
C VAL A 32 -3.04 -5.24 6.02
N GLN A 33 -2.31 -6.02 5.22
CA GLN A 33 -2.00 -7.42 5.51
C GLN A 33 -1.37 -7.67 6.89
N PRO A 34 -0.43 -6.84 7.39
CA PRO A 34 0.12 -7.01 8.74
C PRO A 34 -0.95 -6.90 9.84
N TYR A 35 -1.91 -5.98 9.68
CA TYR A 35 -3.01 -5.80 10.63
C TYR A 35 -3.99 -6.96 10.57
N CYS A 36 -4.26 -7.50 9.37
CA CYS A 36 -5.08 -8.70 9.22
C CYS A 36 -4.42 -9.94 9.83
N ALA A 37 -3.11 -10.11 9.63
CA ALA A 37 -2.35 -11.21 10.21
C ALA A 37 -2.33 -11.16 11.74
N ALA A 38 -2.33 -9.96 12.32
CA ALA A 38 -2.44 -9.74 13.76
C ALA A 38 -3.87 -9.91 14.32
N GLY A 39 -4.88 -10.08 13.46
CA GLY A 39 -6.29 -10.16 13.85
C GLY A 39 -6.93 -8.81 14.19
N ASP A 40 -6.23 -7.69 13.95
CA ASP A 40 -6.69 -6.34 14.23
C ASP A 40 -7.78 -5.88 13.24
N LEU A 41 -7.66 -6.29 11.98
CA LEU A 41 -8.56 -5.91 10.90
C LEU A 41 -9.00 -7.13 10.10
N THR A 42 -10.17 -7.07 9.48
CA THR A 42 -10.65 -8.09 8.55
C THR A 42 -11.02 -7.46 7.21
N ILE A 43 -10.75 -8.20 6.13
CA ILE A 43 -11.09 -7.76 4.77
C ILE A 43 -12.52 -8.24 4.48
N LEU A 44 -13.40 -7.30 4.15
CA LEU A 44 -14.75 -7.62 3.72
C LEU A 44 -14.73 -8.19 2.29
N PRO A 45 -15.54 -9.22 1.97
CA PRO A 45 -15.61 -9.83 0.66
C PRO A 45 -16.42 -8.97 -0.32
N ILE A 46 -15.92 -7.76 -0.59
CA ILE A 46 -16.54 -6.79 -1.49
C ILE A 46 -15.57 -6.53 -2.63
N ASP A 47 -15.99 -6.90 -3.85
CA ASP A 47 -15.22 -6.61 -5.05
C ASP A 47 -15.50 -5.19 -5.53
N PHE A 48 -14.43 -4.42 -5.71
CA PHE A 48 -14.47 -3.12 -6.36
C PHE A 48 -14.00 -3.28 -7.81
N SER A 49 -14.72 -2.69 -8.76
CA SER A 49 -14.30 -2.64 -10.17
C SER A 49 -13.15 -1.67 -10.44
N ILE A 50 -12.57 -1.08 -9.38
CA ILE A 50 -11.50 -0.09 -9.43
C ILE A 50 -10.30 -0.68 -8.69
N ALA A 51 -9.20 -0.84 -9.41
CA ALA A 51 -7.91 -1.17 -8.82
C ALA A 51 -7.10 0.11 -8.65
N LEU A 52 -6.42 0.24 -7.52
CA LEU A 52 -5.32 1.20 -7.39
C LEU A 52 -4.16 0.67 -8.24
N GLY A 53 -3.62 1.50 -9.14
CA GLY A 53 -2.53 1.09 -10.00
C GLY A 53 -1.25 0.76 -9.23
N ASP A 54 -0.30 0.13 -9.92
CA ASP A 54 0.96 -0.31 -9.33
C ASP A 54 1.78 0.84 -8.74
N ALA A 55 2.54 0.52 -7.69
CA ALA A 55 3.51 1.45 -7.13
C ALA A 55 4.67 1.68 -8.13
N GLY A 56 5.04 2.94 -8.32
CA GLY A 56 6.10 3.33 -9.26
C GLY A 56 7.22 4.12 -8.60
N ILE A 57 8.38 4.13 -9.26
CA ILE A 57 9.51 4.97 -8.85
C ILE A 57 9.50 6.25 -9.69
N ILE A 58 9.35 7.40 -9.02
CA ILE A 58 9.40 8.71 -9.67
C ILE A 58 10.85 9.22 -9.68
N THR A 59 11.40 9.45 -10.87
CA THR A 59 12.75 10.00 -11.06
C THR A 59 12.73 11.33 -11.84
N PRO A 60 13.65 12.28 -11.57
CA PRO A 60 13.76 13.50 -12.38
C PRO A 60 14.02 13.16 -13.86
N ARG A 61 13.28 13.77 -14.79
CA ARG A 61 13.45 13.51 -16.24
C ARG A 61 14.71 14.14 -16.83
N ASN A 62 15.08 15.33 -16.36
CA ASN A 62 16.14 16.16 -16.96
C ASN A 62 17.43 16.16 -16.14
N ARG A 63 17.62 15.18 -15.25
CA ARG A 63 18.82 15.08 -14.42
C ARG A 63 19.27 13.62 -14.33
N SER A 64 20.52 13.39 -14.66
CA SER A 64 21.15 12.09 -14.45
C SER A 64 21.17 11.74 -12.96
N LEU A 65 20.77 10.52 -12.64
CA LEU A 65 20.86 9.98 -11.29
C LEU A 65 22.33 9.83 -10.89
N SER A 66 22.64 10.12 -9.63
CA SER A 66 23.97 9.84 -9.09
C SER A 66 24.26 8.33 -9.11
N PRO A 67 25.53 7.90 -9.09
CA PRO A 67 25.87 6.48 -9.03
C PRO A 67 25.17 5.74 -7.89
N SER A 68 25.10 6.34 -6.70
CA SER A 68 24.39 5.76 -5.55
C SER A 68 22.88 5.63 -5.78
N ALA A 69 22.24 6.60 -6.44
CA ALA A 69 20.82 6.51 -6.76
C ALA A 69 20.54 5.43 -7.80
N GLN A 70 21.40 5.27 -8.81
CA GLN A 70 21.29 4.17 -9.78
C GLN A 70 21.45 2.81 -9.10
N ALA A 71 22.42 2.67 -8.19
CA ALA A 71 22.62 1.45 -7.42
C ALA A 71 21.39 1.12 -6.55
N MET A 72 20.79 2.11 -5.88
CA MET A 72 19.58 1.91 -5.10
C MET A 72 18.38 1.52 -5.97
N LEU A 73 18.21 2.13 -7.15
CA LEU A 73 17.17 1.71 -8.09
C LEU A 73 17.36 0.27 -8.57
N GLY A 74 18.61 -0.14 -8.82
CA GLY A 74 18.95 -1.53 -9.13
C GLY A 74 18.52 -2.47 -8.00
N ALA A 75 18.97 -2.19 -6.78
CA ALA A 75 18.65 -3.01 -5.62
C ALA A 75 17.13 -3.12 -5.36
N LEU A 76 16.38 -2.03 -5.51
CA LEU A 76 14.92 -2.03 -5.36
C LEU A 76 14.23 -2.91 -6.42
N ARG A 77 14.67 -2.83 -7.68
CA ARG A 77 14.15 -3.65 -8.78
C ARG A 77 14.49 -5.13 -8.60
N ASP A 78 15.72 -5.42 -8.19
CA ASP A 78 16.16 -6.79 -7.94
C ASP A 78 15.36 -7.44 -6.80
N THR A 79 15.06 -6.68 -5.74
CA THR A 79 14.23 -7.15 -4.62
C THR A 79 12.83 -7.56 -5.09
N LEU A 80 12.17 -6.72 -5.90
CA LEU A 80 10.86 -7.04 -6.48
C LEU A 80 10.93 -8.28 -7.38
N ALA A 81 11.96 -8.38 -8.23
CA ALA A 81 12.15 -9.52 -9.11
C ALA A 81 12.46 -10.84 -8.38
N MET A 82 12.93 -10.78 -7.12
CA MET A 82 13.10 -11.94 -6.26
C MET A 82 11.76 -12.37 -5.64
N GLU A 83 10.95 -11.42 -5.17
CA GLU A 83 9.60 -11.69 -4.65
C GLU A 83 8.70 -12.34 -5.72
N GLU A 84 8.71 -11.84 -6.96
CA GLU A 84 7.93 -12.44 -8.06
C GLU A 84 8.31 -13.91 -8.35
N ARG A 85 9.60 -14.26 -8.18
CA ARG A 85 10.11 -15.61 -8.42
C ARG A 85 9.86 -16.57 -7.25
N GLN A 86 9.42 -16.04 -6.11
CA GLN A 86 9.03 -16.81 -4.93
C GLN A 86 7.52 -17.03 -4.81
N LEU A 87 6.72 -16.46 -5.71
CA LEU A 87 5.30 -16.81 -5.87
C LEU A 87 5.17 -18.21 -6.50
N PRO A 88 4.24 -19.06 -6.00
CA PRO A 88 4.01 -20.41 -6.51
C PRO A 88 3.40 -20.45 -7.92
#